data_AF-A0A6I4YN58-F1
#
_entry.id   AF-A0A6I4YN58-F1
#
_cell.length_a   1.000
_cell.length_b   1.000
_cell.length_c   1.000
_cell.angle_alpha   90.00
_cell.angle_beta   90.00
_cell.angle_gamma   90.00
#
_symmetry.space_group_name_H-M   'P 1'
#
loop_
_entity.id
_entity.type
_entity.pdbx_description
1 polymer ?
#
loop_
_entity_poly.entity_id
_entity_poly.type
_entity_poly.pdbx_seq_one_letter_code
_entity_poly.pdbx_strand_id
1 'polypeptide(L)'
;MKPTILAFALLGAAVGNLVLAQSTPVSATAPQDPVQSRSAQSSPGTERTPAPLDFTPGWADVAPTVEASCASCHRAGGIAPFALESYEQARPMAAAMAEAVRSGQMPPWMPGGRTPPLRYERKLTDQEIGVIVAWAEAGAPQERDMTPSTPQTPGQP
;
A
#
# COMPACT_ATOMS: atom_id res chain seq x y z
N MET A 1 -41.16 -45.36 -8.31
CA MET A 1 -41.81 -45.72 -9.59
C MET A 1 -41.48 -44.62 -10.59
N LYS A 2 -40.64 -44.92 -11.60
CA LYS A 2 -40.42 -44.05 -12.78
C LYS A 2 -41.60 -44.21 -13.73
N PRO A 3 -41.84 -43.22 -14.60
CA PRO A 3 -41.93 -43.58 -16.00
C PRO A 3 -40.98 -42.75 -16.87
N THR A 4 -40.15 -43.51 -17.57
CA THR A 4 -39.43 -43.19 -18.80
C THR A 4 -40.44 -42.84 -19.90
N ILE A 5 -40.22 -41.76 -20.66
CA ILE A 5 -40.86 -41.59 -21.97
C ILE A 5 -39.78 -41.37 -23.04
N LEU A 6 -39.96 -42.16 -24.10
CA LEU A 6 -39.17 -42.36 -25.30
C LEU A 6 -39.13 -41.14 -26.23
N ALA A 7 -38.06 -41.15 -27.03
CA ALA A 7 -37.73 -40.32 -28.19
C ALA A 7 -38.79 -40.25 -29.30
N PHE A 8 -38.76 -39.17 -30.10
CA PHE A 8 -39.00 -39.21 -31.54
C PHE A 8 -38.16 -38.15 -32.28
N ALA A 9 -37.56 -38.60 -33.38
CA ALA A 9 -36.67 -37.86 -34.27
C ALA A 9 -37.44 -37.25 -35.47
N LEU A 10 -37.01 -36.08 -35.95
CA LEU A 10 -37.20 -35.56 -37.32
C LEU A 10 -36.00 -34.64 -37.62
N LEU A 11 -35.00 -35.10 -38.37
CA LEU A 11 -34.87 -35.03 -39.84
C LEU A 11 -34.87 -33.59 -40.39
N GLY A 12 -33.67 -33.07 -40.63
CA GLY A 12 -33.43 -31.83 -41.37
C GLY A 12 -32.09 -31.92 -42.10
N ALA A 13 -32.14 -32.34 -43.37
CA ALA A 13 -31.00 -32.32 -44.27
C ALA A 13 -30.80 -30.89 -44.78
N ALA A 14 -29.56 -30.38 -44.70
CA ALA A 14 -29.14 -29.23 -45.49
C ALA A 14 -27.70 -29.48 -45.98
N VAL A 15 -27.64 -29.79 -47.27
CA VAL A 15 -26.46 -29.76 -48.13
C VAL A 15 -25.83 -28.37 -48.11
N GLY A 16 -24.54 -28.28 -47.83
CA GLY A 16 -23.77 -27.04 -47.84
C GLY A 16 -22.34 -27.29 -48.30
N ASN A 17 -21.98 -26.65 -49.42
CA ASN A 17 -20.81 -26.90 -50.26
C ASN A 17 -19.45 -26.86 -49.56
N LEU A 18 -18.61 -27.80 -49.99
CA LEU A 18 -17.15 -27.82 -49.82
C LEU A 18 -16.52 -26.69 -50.64
N VAL A 19 -16.01 -25.65 -49.96
CA VAL A 19 -15.09 -24.67 -50.56
C VAL A 19 -13.69 -24.99 -50.07
N LEU A 20 -12.86 -25.51 -50.98
CA LEU A 20 -11.41 -25.60 -50.84
C LEU A 20 -10.84 -24.17 -50.88
N ALA A 21 -10.65 -23.57 -49.70
CA ALA A 21 -9.87 -22.36 -49.55
C ALA A 21 -8.39 -22.74 -49.42
N GLN A 22 -7.68 -22.59 -50.54
CA GLN A 22 -6.24 -22.77 -50.67
C GLN A 22 -5.52 -21.84 -49.67
N SER A 23 -4.71 -22.41 -48.78
CA SER A 23 -3.91 -21.65 -47.81
C SER A 23 -2.70 -21.03 -48.51
N THR A 24 -2.68 -19.72 -48.67
CA THR A 24 -1.46 -18.97 -48.99
C THR A 24 -0.75 -18.58 -47.68
N PRO A 25 0.56 -18.85 -47.52
CA PRO A 25 1.32 -18.24 -46.44
C PRO A 25 1.62 -16.79 -46.82
N VAL A 26 0.88 -15.85 -46.22
CA VAL A 26 1.29 -14.44 -46.19
C VAL A 26 2.41 -14.32 -45.17
N SER A 27 3.64 -14.22 -45.67
CA SER A 27 4.79 -13.74 -44.91
C SER A 27 4.54 -12.28 -44.54
N ALA A 28 4.05 -12.03 -43.33
CA ALA A 28 4.03 -10.71 -42.75
C ALA A 28 5.38 -10.42 -42.10
N THR A 29 6.26 -9.79 -42.88
CA THR A 29 7.37 -8.97 -42.34
C THR A 29 6.73 -7.82 -41.57
N ALA A 30 6.85 -7.86 -40.24
CA ALA A 30 6.51 -6.73 -39.39
C ALA A 30 7.51 -5.59 -39.62
N PRO A 31 7.07 -4.32 -39.77
CA PRO A 31 7.97 -3.19 -39.67
C PRO A 31 8.56 -3.15 -38.26
N GLN A 32 9.89 -3.14 -38.17
CA GLN A 32 10.59 -2.83 -36.94
C GLN A 32 10.44 -1.33 -36.69
N ASP A 33 9.51 -0.94 -35.81
CA ASP A 33 9.54 0.39 -35.22
C ASP A 33 10.80 0.50 -34.35
N PRO A 34 11.70 1.46 -34.60
CA PRO A 34 12.78 1.76 -33.68
C PRO A 34 12.21 2.60 -32.54
N VAL A 35 11.32 2.02 -31.74
CA VAL A 35 11.03 2.59 -30.43
C VAL A 35 12.23 2.25 -29.58
N GLN A 36 13.17 3.19 -29.56
CA GLN A 36 14.37 3.19 -28.76
C GLN A 36 14.08 2.53 -27.41
N SER A 37 14.82 1.46 -27.16
CA SER A 37 15.04 0.91 -25.83
C SER A 37 15.50 2.04 -24.92
N ARG A 38 14.55 2.74 -24.30
CA ARG A 38 14.81 3.46 -23.06
C ARG A 38 14.96 2.38 -22.00
N SER A 39 16.17 1.84 -21.99
CA SER A 39 16.75 1.17 -20.85
C SER A 39 16.32 1.91 -19.59
N ALA A 40 15.74 1.13 -18.69
CA ALA A 40 15.51 1.40 -17.29
C ALA A 40 16.27 2.62 -16.76
N GLN A 41 15.51 3.66 -16.44
CA GLN A 41 15.73 4.39 -15.20
C GLN A 41 14.46 4.26 -14.39
N SER A 42 14.15 3.01 -14.02
CA SER A 42 13.72 2.78 -12.65
C SER A 42 14.86 3.30 -11.81
N SER A 43 14.77 4.56 -11.37
CA SER A 43 15.53 4.96 -10.20
C SER A 43 15.26 3.88 -9.16
N PRO A 44 16.29 3.33 -8.50
CA PRO A 44 16.01 2.71 -7.22
C PRO A 44 15.25 3.80 -6.46
N GLY A 45 14.03 3.48 -6.04
CA GLY A 45 13.47 4.19 -4.90
C GLY A 45 14.51 3.98 -3.83
N THR A 46 15.42 4.93 -3.67
CA THR A 46 16.21 5.05 -2.48
C THR A 46 15.16 5.32 -1.43
N GLU A 47 14.65 4.24 -0.86
CA GLU A 47 14.25 4.10 0.53
C GLU A 47 15.41 4.75 1.29
N ARG A 48 15.37 6.07 1.33
CA ARG A 48 16.34 6.89 2.01
C ARG A 48 15.99 6.59 3.44
N THR A 49 16.85 5.83 4.10
CA THR A 49 16.92 5.82 5.57
C THR A 49 16.59 7.24 6.01
N PRO A 50 15.47 7.44 6.73
CA PRO A 50 14.98 8.77 7.01
C PRO A 50 16.11 9.52 7.68
N ALA A 51 16.45 10.69 7.14
CA ALA A 51 17.51 11.51 7.71
C ALA A 51 17.15 11.75 9.19
N PRO A 52 18.11 11.61 10.12
CA PRO A 52 17.84 11.88 11.53
C PRO A 52 17.22 13.26 11.70
N LEU A 53 16.16 13.34 12.50
CA LEU A 53 15.56 14.62 12.86
C LEU A 53 16.56 15.39 13.73
N ASP A 54 16.79 16.66 13.41
CA ASP A 54 17.64 17.58 14.17
C ASP A 54 16.89 18.29 15.31
N PHE A 55 15.62 17.92 15.53
CA PHE A 55 14.75 18.40 16.59
C PHE A 55 13.89 17.25 17.13
N THR A 56 13.33 17.46 18.31
CA THR A 56 12.33 16.55 18.89
C THR A 56 10.93 16.94 18.39
N PRO A 57 10.20 16.05 17.69
CA PRO A 57 8.86 16.36 17.18
C PRO A 57 7.86 16.60 18.31
N GLY A 58 6.89 17.49 18.05
CA GLY A 58 5.70 17.67 18.90
C GLY A 58 4.45 17.08 18.26
N TRP A 59 3.30 17.25 18.91
CA TRP A 59 2.02 16.82 18.37
C TRP A 59 1.71 17.43 17.00
N ALA A 60 2.06 18.69 16.79
CA ALA A 60 1.85 19.38 15.51
C ALA A 60 2.58 18.72 14.33
N ASP A 61 3.69 18.02 14.58
CA ASP A 61 4.43 17.30 13.56
C ASP A 61 3.82 15.90 13.29
N VAL A 62 3.14 15.31 14.27
CA VAL A 62 2.54 13.96 14.22
C VAL A 62 1.09 13.97 13.74
N ALA A 63 0.31 14.98 14.15
CA ALA A 63 -1.12 15.08 13.88
C ALA A 63 -1.49 14.94 12.40
N PRO A 64 -0.77 15.55 11.43
CA PRO A 64 -1.11 15.40 10.01
C PRO A 64 -1.06 13.95 9.52
N THR A 65 -0.06 13.18 9.97
CA THR A 65 0.06 11.76 9.63
C THR A 65 -1.06 10.94 10.28
N VAL A 66 -1.40 11.24 11.54
CA VAL A 66 -2.49 10.59 12.25
C VAL A 66 -3.83 10.85 11.56
N GLU A 67 -4.11 12.09 11.16
CA GLU A 67 -5.33 12.46 10.43
C GLU A 67 -5.45 11.72 9.08
N ALA A 68 -4.38 11.70 8.30
CA ALA A 68 -4.38 11.08 6.97
C ALA A 68 -4.50 9.54 7.02
N SER A 69 -3.76 8.92 7.93
CA SER A 69 -3.49 7.47 7.88
C SER A 69 -4.17 6.68 8.99
N CYS A 70 -4.57 7.31 10.11
CA CYS A 70 -5.09 6.61 11.29
C CYS A 70 -6.54 6.97 11.61
N ALA A 71 -6.92 8.25 11.53
CA ALA A 71 -8.21 8.76 12.01
C ALA A 71 -9.43 8.19 11.26
N SER A 72 -9.25 7.64 10.04
CA SER A 72 -10.34 6.95 9.33
C SER A 72 -10.83 5.69 10.06
N CYS A 73 -10.02 5.11 10.95
CA CYS A 73 -10.37 3.95 11.76
C CYS A 73 -10.35 4.27 13.25
N HIS A 74 -9.32 5.02 13.69
CA HIS A 74 -9.08 5.46 15.06
C HIS A 74 -9.70 6.83 15.35
N ARG A 75 -11.02 6.90 15.20
CA ARG A 75 -11.83 8.06 15.62
C ARG A 75 -12.85 7.67 16.67
N ALA A 76 -13.43 8.64 17.36
CA ALA A 76 -14.52 8.41 18.30
C ALA A 76 -15.69 7.67 17.60
N GLY A 77 -16.08 6.51 18.14
CA GLY A 77 -17.11 5.66 17.55
C GLY A 77 -16.70 4.97 16.24
N GLY A 78 -15.41 5.00 15.89
CA GLY A 78 -14.84 4.29 14.75
C GLY A 78 -14.75 2.77 14.95
N ILE A 79 -14.20 2.08 13.95
CA ILE A 79 -14.01 0.62 13.99
C ILE A 79 -12.86 0.20 14.91
N ALA A 80 -11.88 1.07 15.14
CA ALA A 80 -10.79 0.80 16.06
C ALA A 80 -11.24 1.04 17.51
N PRO A 81 -10.63 0.35 18.49
CA PRO A 81 -11.10 0.37 19.89
C PRO A 81 -10.82 1.67 20.64
N PHE A 82 -10.08 2.61 20.05
CA PHE A 82 -9.74 3.91 20.63
C PHE A 82 -9.57 4.98 19.54
N ALA A 83 -9.75 6.23 19.94
CA ALA A 83 -9.56 7.41 19.09
C ALA A 83 -8.12 7.94 19.18
N LEU A 84 -7.67 8.63 18.13
CA LEU A 84 -6.36 9.30 18.03
C LEU A 84 -6.49 10.74 17.52
N GLU A 85 -7.70 11.31 17.51
CA GLU A 85 -8.02 12.58 16.84
C GLU A 85 -7.51 13.82 17.61
N SER A 86 -7.05 13.64 18.85
CA SER A 86 -6.47 14.71 19.65
C SER A 86 -5.19 14.27 20.34
N TYR A 87 -4.40 15.24 20.79
CA TYR A 87 -3.19 14.99 21.56
C TYR A 87 -3.46 14.17 22.84
N GLU A 88 -4.52 14.51 23.57
CA GLU A 88 -4.91 13.84 24.82
C GLU A 88 -5.26 12.37 24.59
N GLN A 89 -5.79 12.05 23.41
CA GLN A 89 -6.12 10.69 23.00
C GLN A 89 -4.89 9.93 22.48
N ALA A 90 -4.03 10.60 21.71
CA ALA A 90 -2.87 9.98 21.08
C ALA A 90 -1.69 9.76 22.04
N ARG A 91 -1.41 10.72 22.93
CA ARG A 91 -0.29 10.67 23.89
C ARG A 91 -0.22 9.35 24.68
N PRO A 92 -1.29 8.85 25.32
CA PRO A 92 -1.22 7.59 26.06
C PRO A 92 -0.96 6.37 25.15
N MET A 93 -1.21 6.49 23.84
CA MET A 93 -0.99 5.43 22.86
C MET A 93 0.36 5.52 22.16
N ALA A 94 1.17 6.56 22.41
CA ALA A 94 2.36 6.87 21.63
C ALA A 94 3.35 5.69 21.49
N ALA A 95 3.64 4.98 22.58
CA ALA A 95 4.52 3.80 22.53
C ALA A 95 3.95 2.67 21.66
N ALA A 96 2.63 2.42 21.74
CA ALA A 96 1.95 1.43 20.93
C ALA A 96 1.87 1.86 19.46
N MET A 97 1.67 3.16 19.19
CA MET A 97 1.72 3.72 17.84
C MET A 97 3.09 3.47 17.21
N ALA A 98 4.18 3.82 17.90
CA ALA A 98 5.55 3.61 17.43
C ALA A 98 5.82 2.14 17.11
N GLU A 99 5.40 1.21 17.98
CA GLU A 99 5.56 -0.22 17.72
C GLU A 99 4.74 -0.72 16.52
N ALA A 100 3.49 -0.29 16.41
CA ALA A 100 2.60 -0.71 15.34
C ALA A 100 3.08 -0.20 13.97
N VAL A 101 3.64 1.01 13.89
CA VAL A 101 4.19 1.53 12.62
C VAL A 101 5.56 0.93 12.29
N ARG A 102 6.42 0.67 13.29
CA ARG A 102 7.72 0.00 13.08
C ARG A 102 7.56 -1.42 12.54
N SER A 103 6.59 -2.16 13.09
CA SER A 103 6.30 -3.52 12.67
C SER A 103 5.46 -3.60 11.39
N GLY A 104 5.00 -2.46 10.85
CA GLY A 104 4.11 -2.40 9.70
C GLY A 104 2.72 -2.98 9.96
N GLN A 105 2.34 -3.21 11.22
CA GLN A 105 0.98 -3.63 11.58
C GLN A 105 -0.04 -2.52 11.32
N MET A 106 0.39 -1.26 11.49
CA MET A 106 -0.42 -0.08 11.24
C MET A 106 0.26 0.87 10.26
N PRO A 107 -0.50 1.48 9.34
CA PRO A 107 -1.89 1.19 9.00
C PRO A 107 -2.04 -0.22 8.41
N PRO A 108 -3.18 -0.91 8.60
CA PRO A 108 -3.32 -2.30 8.19
C PRO A 108 -3.14 -2.42 6.67
N TRP A 109 -2.10 -3.15 6.26
CA TRP A 109 -1.78 -3.39 4.86
C TRP A 109 -2.33 -4.75 4.42
N MET A 110 -3.32 -4.75 3.52
CA MET A 110 -3.93 -5.97 2.95
C MET A 110 -3.25 -6.51 1.67
N PRO A 111 -2.60 -5.70 0.81
CA PRO A 111 -1.96 -6.21 -0.42
C PRO A 111 -0.62 -6.92 -0.19
N GLY A 112 -0.36 -8.05 -0.86
CA GLY A 112 0.97 -8.67 -0.83
C GLY A 112 2.04 -7.82 -1.52
N GLY A 113 3.33 -8.05 -1.25
CA GLY A 113 4.45 -7.27 -1.83
C GLY A 113 4.60 -7.32 -3.37
N ARG A 114 3.75 -8.08 -4.06
CA ARG A 114 3.66 -8.13 -5.54
C ARG A 114 2.46 -7.35 -6.09
N THR A 115 1.62 -6.79 -5.23
CA THR A 115 0.49 -5.97 -5.66
C THR A 115 1.02 -4.62 -6.13
N PRO A 116 0.64 -4.16 -7.33
CA PRO A 116 0.95 -2.80 -7.76
C PRO A 116 0.48 -1.75 -6.74
N PRO A 117 1.11 -0.57 -6.67
CA PRO A 117 0.66 0.51 -5.79
C PRO A 117 -0.82 0.78 -5.98
N LEU A 118 -1.56 0.84 -4.87
CA LEU A 118 -3.00 1.10 -4.92
C LEU A 118 -3.24 2.61 -4.87
N ARG A 119 -4.23 3.09 -5.62
CA ARG A 119 -4.60 4.52 -5.65
C ARG A 119 -4.87 5.12 -4.25
N TYR A 120 -5.31 4.30 -3.31
CA TYR A 120 -5.69 4.70 -1.95
C TYR A 120 -4.91 3.92 -0.88
N GLU A 121 -3.65 3.57 -1.17
CA GLU A 121 -2.79 2.97 -0.17
C GLU A 121 -2.52 3.93 0.99
N ARG A 122 -2.67 3.43 2.21
CA ARG A 122 -2.35 4.16 3.45
C ARG A 122 -1.00 3.71 3.99
N LYS A 123 0.00 3.65 3.10
CA LYS A 123 1.37 3.34 3.52
C LYS A 123 1.99 4.60 4.12
N LEU A 124 2.63 4.42 5.26
CA LEU A 124 3.51 5.45 5.81
C LEU A 124 4.84 5.40 5.08
N THR A 125 5.39 6.57 4.82
CA THR A 125 6.78 6.75 4.42
C THR A 125 7.71 6.55 5.61
N ASP A 126 8.99 6.24 5.36
CA ASP A 126 9.97 6.09 6.44
C ASP A 126 10.13 7.37 7.26
N GLN A 127 9.94 8.54 6.63
CA GLN A 127 9.96 9.83 7.32
C GLN A 127 8.79 9.95 8.31
N GLU A 128 7.58 9.60 7.90
CA GLU A 128 6.40 9.63 8.77
C GLU A 128 6.53 8.64 9.94
N ILE A 129 7.04 7.44 9.66
CA ILE A 129 7.37 6.45 10.69
C ILE A 129 8.39 7.05 11.67
N GLY A 130 9.46 7.65 11.16
CA GLY A 130 10.52 8.26 11.96
C GLY A 130 10.01 9.38 12.87
N VAL A 131 9.12 10.24 12.38
CA VAL A 131 8.50 11.32 13.18
C VAL A 131 7.65 10.75 14.32
N ILE A 132 6.79 9.75 14.05
CA ILE A 132 5.96 9.11 15.08
C ILE A 132 6.84 8.42 16.13
N VAL A 133 7.88 7.70 15.70
CA VAL A 133 8.80 6.99 16.58
C VAL A 133 9.57 7.97 17.46
N ALA A 134 10.18 9.01 16.88
CA ALA A 134 10.95 10.00 17.63
C ALA A 134 10.07 10.76 18.64
N TRP A 135 8.84 11.12 18.26
CA TRP A 135 7.87 11.72 19.18
C TRP A 135 7.55 10.80 20.36
N ALA A 136 7.29 9.52 20.09
CA ALA A 136 6.98 8.55 21.14
C ALA A 136 8.17 8.29 22.09
N GLU A 137 9.38 8.16 21.55
CA GLU A 137 10.61 7.94 22.33
C GLU A 137 10.99 9.15 23.19
N ALA A 138 10.63 10.36 22.76
CA ALA A 138 10.77 11.58 23.54
C ALA A 138 9.66 11.78 24.61
N GLY A 139 8.78 10.80 24.80
CA GLY A 139 7.69 10.89 25.77
C GLY A 139 6.45 11.63 25.28
N ALA A 140 6.27 11.73 23.96
CA ALA A 140 5.11 12.33 23.31
C ALA A 140 4.84 13.80 23.76
N PRO A 141 5.80 14.71 23.61
CA PRO A 141 5.59 16.11 23.97
C PRO A 141 4.51 16.74 23.09
N GLN A 142 3.76 17.67 23.67
CA GLN A 142 2.74 18.40 22.92
C GLN A 142 3.38 19.38 21.93
N GLU A 143 4.42 20.08 22.38
CA GLU A 143 5.15 21.07 21.59
C GLU A 143 6.47 20.48 21.06
N ARG A 144 6.93 20.99 19.91
CA ARG A 144 8.25 20.65 19.37
C ARG A 144 9.36 21.22 20.28
N ASP A 145 10.48 20.51 20.36
CA ASP A 145 11.71 21.03 20.97
C ASP A 145 12.81 21.11 19.92
N MET A 146 13.32 22.32 19.69
CA MET A 146 14.37 22.61 18.70
C MET A 146 15.78 22.40 19.24
N THR A 147 15.91 22.00 20.51
CA THR A 147 17.19 21.55 21.05
C THR A 147 17.63 20.34 20.24
N PRO A 148 18.84 20.35 19.66
CA PRO A 148 19.31 19.23 18.84
C PRO A 148 19.13 17.92 19.58
N SER A 149 18.26 17.07 19.06
CA SER A 149 18.07 15.71 19.58
C SER A 149 19.38 14.99 19.33
N THR A 150 20.14 14.73 20.40
CA THR A 150 21.33 13.88 20.29
C THR A 150 20.82 12.52 19.82
N PRO A 151 21.31 11.95 18.70
CA PRO A 151 20.90 10.63 18.27
C PRO A 151 21.10 9.66 19.43
N GLN A 152 20.00 9.16 20.00
CA GLN A 152 20.04 8.13 21.01
C GLN A 152 20.57 6.90 20.29
N THR A 153 21.87 6.63 20.42
CA THR A 153 22.41 5.35 19.95
C THR A 153 21.72 4.29 20.80
N PRO A 154 20.92 3.37 20.22
CA PRO A 154 20.33 2.28 21.00
C PRO A 154 21.46 1.58 21.74
N GLY A 155 21.35 1.51 23.06
CA GLY A 155 22.40 1.01 23.94
C GLY A 155 22.92 -0.33 23.43
N GLN A 156 24.17 -0.34 23.00
CA GLN A 156 24.93 -1.58 22.85
C GLN A 156 25.05 -2.21 24.24
N PRO A 157 24.81 -3.54 24.37
CA PRO A 157 25.01 -4.25 25.63
C PRO A 157 26.48 -4.22 26.08
#